data_AF-A0A0U1DYE5-F1
#
_entry.id   AF-A0A0U1DYE5-F1
#
_cell.length_a   1.000
_cell.length_b   1.000
_cell.length_c   1.000
_cell.angle_alpha   90.00
_cell.angle_beta   90.00
_cell.angle_gamma   90.00
#
_symmetry.space_group_name_H-M   'P 1'
#
loop_
_entity.id
_entity.type
_entity.pdbx_description
1 polymer ?
#
loop_
_entity_poly.entity_id
_entity_poly.type
_entity_poly.pdbx_seq_one_letter_code
_entity_poly.pdbx_strand_id
1 'polypeptide(L)'
;MSPTERQLAITTHQMALDEALDTALTALYRAARSITVLTHKTINDSAYVEGPQGADVASFINDSLRNVRAAYAIAHPIRENNI
;
A
#
# COMPACT_ATOMS: atom_id res chain seq x y z
N MET A 1 0.70 33.36 -7.89
CA MET A 1 0.97 32.11 -8.62
C MET A 1 0.35 32.23 -9.99
N SER A 2 1.15 32.13 -11.04
CA SER A 2 0.68 32.10 -12.42
C SER A 2 -0.10 30.81 -12.72
N PRO A 3 -0.95 30.77 -13.75
CA PRO A 3 -1.63 29.55 -14.17
C PRO A 3 -0.66 28.39 -14.42
N THR A 4 0.50 28.66 -15.02
CA THR A 4 1.55 27.66 -15.29
C THR A 4 2.19 27.12 -14.01
N GLU A 5 2.52 27.99 -13.06
CA GLU A 5 3.05 27.58 -11.74
C GLU A 5 2.05 26.70 -10.98
N ARG A 6 0.76 27.04 -11.05
CA ARG A 6 -0.31 26.25 -10.45
C ARG A 6 -0.41 24.87 -11.09
N GLN A 7 -0.37 24.79 -12.42
CA GLN A 7 -0.46 23.53 -13.13
C GLN A 7 0.74 22.62 -12.81
N LEU A 8 1.95 23.18 -12.78
CA LEU A 8 3.15 22.45 -12.41
C LEU A 8 3.03 21.86 -10.99
N ALA A 9 2.58 22.66 -10.02
CA ALA A 9 2.38 22.19 -8.65
C ALA A 9 1.36 21.04 -8.56
N ILE A 10 0.25 21.13 -9.32
CA ILE A 10 -0.74 20.05 -9.39
C ILE A 10 -0.11 18.76 -9.92
N THR A 11 0.58 18.82 -11.05
CA THR A 11 1.23 17.64 -11.65
C THR A 11 2.27 17.04 -10.70
N THR A 12 3.10 17.87 -10.06
CA THR A 12 4.08 17.40 -9.07
C THR A 12 3.42 16.65 -7.92
N HIS A 13 2.33 17.17 -7.36
CA HIS A 13 1.64 16.49 -6.26
C HIS A 13 0.90 15.23 -6.69
N GLN A 14 0.36 15.18 -7.92
CA GLN A 14 -0.24 13.97 -8.47
C GLN A 14 0.80 12.85 -8.65
N MET A 15 1.99 13.19 -9.17
CA MET A 15 3.10 12.23 -9.27
C MET A 15 3.54 11.70 -7.91
N ALA A 16 3.69 12.61 -6.93
CA ALA A 16 4.06 12.23 -5.57
C ALA A 16 3.02 11.33 -4.89
N LEU A 17 1.72 11.55 -5.15
CA LEU A 17 0.65 10.69 -4.64
C LEU A 17 0.74 9.28 -5.23
N ASP A 18 0.90 9.15 -6.55
CA ASP A 18 1.02 7.85 -7.22
C ASP A 18 2.24 7.08 -6.72
N GLU A 19 3.39 7.75 -6.58
CA GLU A 19 4.63 7.16 -6.04
C GLU A 19 4.44 6.68 -4.59
N ALA A 20 3.78 7.48 -3.74
CA ALA A 20 3.52 7.11 -2.36
C ALA A 20 2.59 5.90 -2.25
N LEU A 21 1.56 5.82 -3.09
CA LEU A 21 0.63 4.70 -3.13
C LEU A 21 1.31 3.41 -3.62
N ASP A 22 2.14 3.49 -4.67
CA ASP A 22 2.92 2.34 -5.16
C ASP A 22 3.95 1.85 -4.12
N THR A 23 4.63 2.78 -3.45
CA THR A 23 5.54 2.47 -2.35
C THR A 23 4.82 1.75 -1.21
N ALA A 24 3.63 2.22 -0.83
CA ALA A 24 2.81 1.59 0.19
C ALA A 24 2.37 0.18 -0.22
N LEU A 25 1.95 -0.03 -1.47
CA LEU A 25 1.64 -1.37 -1.99
C LEU A 25 2.84 -2.30 -1.86
N THR A 26 4.00 -1.87 -2.33
CA THR A 26 5.23 -2.67 -2.27
C THR A 26 5.60 -3.05 -0.83
N ALA A 27 5.51 -2.11 0.11
CA ALA A 27 5.79 -2.37 1.52
C ALA A 27 4.81 -3.39 2.13
N LEU A 28 3.51 -3.23 1.85
CA LEU A 28 2.48 -4.13 2.34
C LEU A 28 2.58 -5.53 1.74
N TYR A 29 2.95 -5.66 0.47
CA TYR A 29 3.23 -6.98 -0.14
C TYR A 29 4.38 -7.70 0.55
N ARG A 30 5.45 -6.97 0.87
CA ARG A 30 6.59 -7.52 1.63
C ARG A 30 6.16 -7.95 3.03
N ALA A 31 5.35 -7.14 3.72
CA ALA A 31 4.81 -7.48 5.03
C ALA A 31 3.95 -8.76 4.98
N ALA A 32 3.03 -8.85 4.03
CA ALA A 32 2.18 -10.03 3.83
C ALA A 32 3.02 -11.29 3.58
N ARG A 33 4.08 -11.18 2.77
CA ARG A 33 5.00 -12.30 2.52
C ARG A 33 5.75 -12.73 3.79
N SER A 34 6.20 -11.77 4.60
CA SER A 34 6.87 -12.07 5.88
C SER A 34 5.93 -12.82 6.83
N ILE A 35 4.66 -12.40 6.94
CA ILE A 35 3.67 -13.13 7.73
C ILE A 35 3.51 -14.57 7.23
N THR A 36 3.37 -14.78 5.91
CA THR A 36 3.29 -16.12 5.34
C THR A 36 4.50 -17.00 5.68
N VAL A 37 5.70 -16.41 5.73
CA VAL A 37 6.92 -17.14 6.13
C VAL A 37 6.89 -17.48 7.62
N LEU A 38 6.53 -16.53 8.48
CA LEU A 38 6.45 -16.72 9.94
C LEU A 38 5.43 -17.80 10.32
N THR A 39 4.29 -17.84 9.62
CA THR A 39 3.23 -18.84 9.84
C THR A 39 3.42 -20.12 9.03
N HIS A 40 4.51 -20.24 8.25
CA HIS A 40 4.78 -21.46 7.48
C HIS A 40 5.22 -22.58 8.42
N LYS A 41 4.77 -23.81 8.16
CA LYS A 41 5.04 -25.03 8.97
C LYS A 41 6.50 -25.27 9.38
N THR A 42 7.46 -24.72 8.62
CA THR A 42 8.89 -24.87 8.89
C THR A 42 9.42 -23.86 9.91
N ILE A 43 8.91 -22.62 9.90
CA ILE A 43 9.31 -21.58 10.86
C ILE A 43 8.38 -21.62 12.06
N ASN A 44 7.07 -21.59 11.81
CA ASN A 44 6.00 -21.75 12.79
C ASN A 44 6.22 -20.91 14.06
N ASP A 45 6.38 -19.61 13.88
CA ASP A 45 6.57 -18.67 14.99
C ASP A 45 5.29 -18.62 15.83
N SER A 46 5.36 -19.13 17.06
CA SER A 46 4.21 -19.25 17.96
C SER A 46 3.58 -17.90 18.29
N ALA A 47 4.34 -16.80 18.29
CA ALA A 47 3.79 -15.46 18.52
C ALA A 47 2.80 -15.05 17.41
N TYR A 48 2.99 -15.55 16.20
CA TYR A 48 2.12 -15.30 15.05
C TYR A 48 1.09 -16.41 14.79
N VAL A 49 1.26 -17.60 15.39
CA VAL A 49 0.41 -18.77 15.12
C VAL A 49 -0.56 -19.10 16.26
N GLU A 50 -0.13 -18.98 17.52
CA GLU A 50 -0.89 -19.51 18.66
C GLU A 50 -1.88 -18.52 19.27
N GLY A 51 -1.79 -17.23 18.91
CA GLY A 51 -2.61 -16.15 19.47
C GLY A 51 -3.38 -15.33 18.43
N PRO A 52 -4.45 -14.63 18.84
CA PRO A 52 -5.26 -13.80 17.94
C PRO A 52 -4.46 -12.66 17.30
N GLN A 53 -3.42 -12.18 17.98
CA GLN A 53 -2.59 -11.06 17.52
C GLN A 53 -1.94 -11.32 16.16
N GLY A 54 -1.44 -12.54 15.91
CA GLY A 54 -0.87 -12.90 14.62
C GLY A 54 -1.90 -12.87 13.49
N ALA A 55 -3.10 -13.39 13.76
CA ALA A 55 -4.23 -13.34 12.84
C ALA A 55 -4.72 -11.90 12.60
N ASP A 56 -4.75 -11.07 13.64
CA ASP A 56 -5.12 -9.65 13.56
C ASP A 56 -4.14 -8.87 12.68
N VAL A 57 -2.83 -9.08 12.87
CA VAL A 57 -1.79 -8.48 12.03
C VAL A 57 -1.94 -8.91 10.57
N ALA A 58 -2.18 -10.20 10.32
CA ALA A 58 -2.39 -10.73 8.97
C ALA A 58 -3.64 -10.09 8.31
N SER A 59 -4.74 -9.99 9.04
CA SER A 59 -5.97 -9.34 8.56
C SER A 59 -5.74 -7.87 8.26
N PHE A 60 -5.12 -7.14 9.19
CA PHE A 60 -4.84 -5.72 9.04
C PHE A 60 -3.98 -5.41 7.80
N ILE A 61 -2.96 -6.23 7.53
CA ILE A 61 -2.12 -6.09 6.34
C ILE A 61 -2.93 -6.37 5.07
N ASN A 62 -3.76 -7.41 5.05
CA ASN A 62 -4.59 -7.76 3.90
C ASN A 62 -5.65 -6.69 3.59
N ASP A 63 -6.29 -6.14 4.63
CA ASP A 63 -7.24 -5.04 4.47
C ASP A 63 -6.54 -3.76 4.01
N SER A 64 -5.35 -3.48 4.54
CA SER A 64 -4.51 -2.37 4.08
C SER A 64 -4.14 -2.53 2.60
N LEU A 65 -3.74 -3.73 2.15
CA LEU A 65 -3.49 -4.00 0.73
C LEU A 65 -4.72 -3.71 -0.13
N ARG A 66 -5.90 -4.15 0.32
CA ARG A 66 -7.16 -3.91 -0.40
C ARG A 66 -7.43 -2.41 -0.52
N ASN A 67 -7.30 -1.67 0.58
CA ASN A 67 -7.58 -0.25 0.64
C ASN A 67 -6.59 0.56 -0.22
N VAL A 68 -5.29 0.25 -0.14
CA VAL A 68 -4.27 0.96 -0.94
C VAL A 68 -4.42 0.63 -2.43
N ARG A 69 -4.73 -0.62 -2.80
CA ARG A 69 -5.02 -0.97 -4.20
C ARG A 69 -6.21 -0.18 -4.74
N ALA A 70 -7.27 -0.04 -3.93
CA ALA A 70 -8.43 0.75 -4.31
C ALA A 70 -8.06 2.24 -4.48
N ALA A 71 -7.30 2.81 -3.53
CA ALA A 71 -6.84 4.19 -3.63
C ALA A 71 -5.97 4.42 -4.88
N TYR A 72 -5.03 3.54 -5.17
CA TYR A 72 -4.20 3.60 -6.38
C TYR A 72 -5.04 3.51 -7.65
N ALA A 73 -5.95 2.54 -7.74
CA ALA A 73 -6.82 2.35 -8.90
C ALA A 73 -7.76 3.55 -9.16
N ILE A 74 -8.11 4.31 -8.12
CA ILE A 74 -8.92 5.54 -8.23
C ILE A 74 -8.04 6.74 -8.60
N ALA A 75 -6.87 6.90 -7.97
CA ALA A 75 -5.99 8.05 -8.14
C ALA A 75 -5.26 8.03 -9.49
N HIS A 76 -4.79 6.87 -9.93
CA HIS A 76 -3.97 6.73 -11.12
C HIS A 76 -4.68 7.24 -12.40
N PRO A 77 -5.95 6.87 -12.68
CA PRO A 77 -6.68 7.42 -13.83
C PRO A 77 -6.96 8.92 -13.70
N ILE A 78 -7.11 9.45 -12.48
CA ILE A 78 -7.26 10.90 -12.28
C ILE A 78 -5.99 11.61 -12.74
N ARG A 79 -4.80 11.08 -12.45
CA ARG A 79 -3.55 11.64 -12.98
C ARG A 79 -3.50 11.50 -14.50
N GLU A 80 -3.73 10.31 -15.05
CA GLU A 80 -3.62 10.05 -16.49
C GLU A 80 -4.55 10.92 -17.35
N ASN A 81 -5.77 11.21 -16.88
CA ASN A 81 -6.73 12.05 -17.60
C ASN A 81 -6.50 13.56 -17.42
N ASN A 82 -5.58 13.97 -16.54
CA ASN A 82 -5.23 15.37 -16.28
C ASN A 82 -3.88 15.78 -16.90
N ILE A 83 -3.20 14.87 -17.59
CA ILE A 83 -1.94 15.10 -18.32
C ILE A 83 -2.24 15.34 -19.80
#